data_AF-A0AA85BST8-F1
#
_entry.id   AF-A0AA85BST8-F1
#
_cell.length_a   1.000
_cell.length_b   1.000
_cell.length_c   1.000
_cell.angle_alpha   90.00
_cell.angle_beta   90.00
_cell.angle_gamma   90.00
#
_symmetry.space_group_name_H-M   'P 1'
#
loop_
_entity.id
_entity.type
_entity.pdbx_description
1 polymer ?
#
loop_
_entity_poly.entity_id
_entity_poly.type
_entity_poly.pdbx_seq_one_letter_code
_entity_poly.pdbx_strand_id
1 'polypeptide(L)'
;MNRRPSGFSKPPIIGSRSVLIAVDGSEHSKKAFQHYLKWLQRPDDTITIYHAVEPVSLPTISLSNPISIPSDEWSNIVEVNVKRVRELEQDYSTDCLAHNLTYQFLYESVNHIGESIIKKANK
;
A
#
# COMPACT_ATOMS: atom_id res chain seq x y z
N MET A 1 -20.65 3.10 2.20
CA MET A 1 -19.37 2.63 1.60
C MET A 1 -18.93 1.40 2.39
N ASN A 2 -19.12 0.21 1.83
CA ASN A 2 -18.75 -1.04 2.49
C ASN A 2 -17.22 -1.12 2.56
N ARG A 3 -16.65 -0.95 3.76
CA ARG A 3 -15.23 -1.27 4.00
C ARG A 3 -15.08 -2.77 3.72
N ARG A 4 -14.29 -3.16 2.72
CA ARG A 4 -13.78 -4.53 2.66
C ARG A 4 -13.11 -4.82 4.01
N PRO A 5 -13.34 -5.99 4.62
CA PRO A 5 -12.59 -6.34 5.81
C PRO A 5 -11.10 -6.37 5.41
N SER A 6 -10.32 -5.53 6.08
CA SER A 6 -8.85 -5.54 5.96
C SER A 6 -8.36 -6.94 6.33
N GLY A 7 -7.69 -7.62 5.41
CA GLY A 7 -7.17 -8.96 5.65
C GLY A 7 -6.73 -9.65 4.37
N PHE A 8 -6.23 -10.87 4.53
CA PHE A 8 -5.80 -11.68 3.39
C PHE A 8 -6.99 -12.10 2.53
N SER A 9 -6.75 -12.21 1.22
CA SER A 9 -7.70 -12.67 0.20
C SER A 9 -8.26 -14.06 0.51
N LYS A 10 -7.47 -14.88 1.20
CA LYS A 10 -7.80 -16.21 1.74
C LYS A 10 -7.09 -16.35 3.10
N PRO A 11 -7.56 -17.24 4.00
CA PRO A 11 -6.85 -17.50 5.25
C PRO A 11 -5.40 -17.98 4.98
N PRO A 12 -4.38 -17.38 5.62
CA PRO A 12 -3.01 -17.85 5.53
C PRO A 12 -2.86 -19.29 6.02
N ILE A 13 -1.96 -20.04 5.39
CA ILE A 13 -1.60 -21.38 5.86
C ILE A 13 -0.64 -21.23 7.05
N ILE A 14 -0.94 -21.90 8.16
CA ILE A 14 -0.11 -21.85 9.37
C ILE A 14 1.28 -22.40 9.05
N GLY A 15 2.32 -21.63 9.38
CA GLY A 15 3.71 -22.01 9.16
C GLY A 15 4.20 -21.82 7.72
N SER A 16 3.38 -21.28 6.82
CA SER A 16 3.84 -20.94 5.47
C SER A 16 4.71 -19.69 5.47
N ARG A 17 5.54 -19.57 4.42
CA ARG A 17 6.46 -18.44 4.30
C ARG A 17 5.67 -17.14 4.11
N SER A 18 5.93 -16.17 5.00
CA SER A 18 5.42 -14.80 4.88
C SER A 18 6.39 -13.98 4.03
N VAL A 19 5.86 -13.26 3.03
CA VAL A 19 6.65 -12.38 2.16
C VAL A 19 6.04 -10.99 2.18
N LEU A 20 6.81 -10.00 2.62
CA LEU A 20 6.45 -8.59 2.50
C LEU A 20 7.10 -7.97 1.27
N ILE A 21 6.30 -7.28 0.46
CA ILE A 21 6.75 -6.57 -0.74
C ILE A 21 6.37 -5.10 -0.58
N ALA A 22 7.37 -4.26 -0.34
CA ALA A 22 7.17 -2.82 -0.26
C ALA A 22 7.00 -2.22 -1.66
N VAL A 23 5.98 -1.39 -1.83
CA VAL A 23 5.65 -0.75 -3.11
C VAL A 23 5.40 0.74 -2.93
N ASP A 24 5.77 1.54 -3.92
CA ASP A 24 5.63 3.01 -3.91
C ASP A 24 4.85 3.54 -5.14
N GLY A 25 4.43 2.65 -6.03
CA GLY A 25 3.78 2.99 -7.30
C GLY A 25 4.75 3.45 -8.38
N SER A 26 6.05 3.22 -8.20
CA SER A 26 7.05 3.39 -9.25
C SER A 26 7.15 2.15 -10.14
N GLU A 27 7.67 2.34 -11.36
CA GLU A 27 8.04 1.24 -12.25
C GLU A 27 9.07 0.29 -11.63
N HIS A 28 9.93 0.81 -10.74
CA HIS A 28 10.94 0.00 -10.06
C HIS A 28 10.30 -0.96 -9.06
N SER A 29 9.34 -0.49 -8.25
CA SER A 29 8.63 -1.38 -7.33
C SER A 29 7.80 -2.43 -8.07
N LYS A 30 7.18 -2.06 -9.20
CA LYS A 30 6.43 -3.00 -10.04
C LYS A 30 7.34 -4.09 -10.61
N LYS A 31 8.50 -3.72 -11.14
CA LYS A 31 9.49 -4.69 -11.66
C LYS A 31 10.03 -5.60 -10.55
N ALA A 32 10.24 -5.10 -9.34
CA ALA A 32 10.66 -5.90 -8.20
C ALA A 32 9.57 -6.95 -7.83
N PHE A 33 8.31 -6.54 -7.81
CA PHE A 33 7.19 -7.44 -7.61
C PHE A 33 7.07 -8.50 -8.72
N GLN A 34 7.20 -8.10 -9.99
CA GLN A 34 7.21 -9.05 -11.12
C GLN A 34 8.39 -10.03 -11.05
N HIS A 35 9.55 -9.58 -10.58
CA HIS A 35 10.70 -10.46 -10.35
C HIS A 35 10.38 -11.53 -9.29
N TYR A 36 9.72 -11.12 -8.21
CA TYR A 36 9.23 -12.06 -7.20
C TYR A 36 8.27 -13.10 -7.81
N LEU A 37 7.24 -12.66 -8.55
CA LEU A 37 6.27 -13.56 -9.19
C LEU A 37 6.93 -14.56 -10.14
N LYS A 38 7.94 -14.12 -10.89
CA LYS A 38 8.59 -14.94 -11.91
C LYS A 38 9.55 -15.98 -11.33
N TRP A 39 10.28 -15.64 -10.27
CA TRP A 39 11.45 -16.42 -9.85
C TRP A 39 11.46 -16.86 -8.39
N LEU A 40 10.74 -16.16 -7.52
CA LEU A 40 10.84 -16.35 -6.07
C LEU A 40 9.55 -16.88 -5.43
N GLN A 41 8.44 -16.80 -6.15
CA GLN A 41 7.12 -17.26 -5.72
C GLN A 41 7.17 -18.75 -5.37
N ARG A 42 6.61 -19.09 -4.22
CA ARG A 42 6.26 -20.46 -3.82
C ARG A 42 4.73 -20.61 -3.74
N PRO A 43 4.18 -21.82 -3.95
CA PRO A 43 2.73 -22.05 -3.95
C PRO A 43 2.03 -21.68 -2.63
N ASP A 44 2.76 -21.71 -1.52
CA ASP A 44 2.26 -21.51 -0.16
C ASP A 44 2.65 -20.14 0.43
N ASP A 45 3.33 -19.28 -0.35
CA ASP A 45 3.72 -17.96 0.13
C ASP A 45 2.46 -17.12 0.48
N THR A 46 2.50 -16.49 1.65
CA THR A 46 1.50 -15.52 2.11
C THR A 46 2.06 -14.11 1.92
N ILE A 47 1.44 -13.31 1.05
CA ILE A 47 2.02 -12.04 0.58
C ILE A 47 1.38 -10.84 1.27
N THR A 48 2.20 -9.96 1.80
CA THR A 48 1.77 -8.62 2.23
C THR A 48 2.35 -7.59 1.28
N ILE A 49 1.49 -6.98 0.48
CA ILE A 49 1.85 -5.82 -0.34
C ILE A 49 1.71 -4.60 0.55
N TYR A 50 2.81 -3.88 0.76
CA TYR A 50 2.87 -2.79 1.72
C TYR A 50 3.23 -1.47 1.05
N HIS A 51 2.29 -0.54 1.06
CA HIS A 51 2.47 0.81 0.57
C HIS A 51 2.56 1.79 1.75
N ALA A 52 3.78 2.12 2.14
CA ALA A 52 4.06 3.19 3.09
C ALA A 52 4.28 4.50 2.34
N VAL A 53 3.58 5.56 2.74
CA VAL A 53 3.72 6.89 2.13
C VAL A 53 4.03 7.92 3.19
N GLU A 54 4.85 8.90 2.82
CA GLU A 54 5.01 10.10 3.64
C GLU A 54 3.72 10.94 3.57
N PRO A 55 3.30 11.53 4.70
CA PRO A 55 2.21 12.49 4.68
C PRO A 55 2.59 13.68 3.80
N VAL A 56 1.75 13.97 2.81
CA VAL A 56 1.88 15.20 2.02
C VAL A 56 1.85 16.39 2.97
N SER A 57 2.86 17.27 2.87
CA SER A 57 2.86 18.54 3.59
C SER A 57 1.71 19.38 3.06
N LEU A 58 0.61 19.42 3.80
CA LEU A 58 -0.46 20.36 3.53
C LEU A 58 0.09 21.79 3.69
N PRO A 59 -0.34 22.75 2.85
CA PRO A 59 0.15 24.12 2.91
C PRO A 59 0.02 24.65 4.34
N THR A 60 1.11 25.21 4.87
CA THR A 60 1.19 25.68 6.26
C THR A 60 0.20 26.81 6.45
N ILE A 61 -0.88 26.53 7.17
CA ILE A 61 -1.91 27.51 7.49
C ILE A 61 -1.30 28.49 8.50
N SER A 62 -1.12 29.76 8.14
CA SER A 62 -0.87 30.79 9.13
C SER A 62 -2.15 30.99 9.94
N LEU A 63 -2.12 30.68 11.25
CA LEU A 63 -3.25 30.88 12.18
C LEU A 63 -3.71 32.35 12.28
N SER A 64 -3.01 33.28 11.63
CA SER A 64 -3.42 34.68 11.54
C SER A 64 -4.70 34.90 10.73
N ASN A 65 -5.13 33.96 9.88
CA ASN A 65 -6.36 34.10 9.08
C ASN A 65 -7.10 32.75 8.88
N PRO A 66 -8.12 32.42 9.70
CA PRO A 66 -8.90 31.18 9.56
C PRO A 66 -9.79 31.13 8.30
N ILE A 67 -9.91 32.23 7.55
CA ILE A 67 -10.75 32.36 6.35
C ILE A 67 -10.02 31.88 5.07
N SER A 68 -8.70 31.71 5.10
CA SER A 68 -7.90 31.39 3.91
C SER A 68 -7.59 29.90 3.74
N ILE A 69 -8.32 28.99 4.38
CA ILE A 69 -8.17 27.54 4.14
C ILE A 69 -8.89 27.21 2.83
N PRO A 70 -8.18 26.89 1.73
CA PRO A 70 -8.84 26.53 0.47
C PRO A 70 -9.30 25.07 0.61
N SER A 71 -10.56 24.88 1.04
CA SER A 71 -11.19 23.55 1.22
C SER A 71 -11.06 22.67 -0.01
N ASP A 72 -11.08 23.29 -1.18
CA ASP A 72 -11.15 22.61 -2.47
C ASP A 72 -9.79 22.02 -2.85
N GLU A 73 -8.70 22.76 -2.62
CA GLU A 73 -7.33 22.28 -2.87
C GLU A 73 -6.99 21.09 -1.95
N TRP A 74 -7.40 21.17 -0.68
CA TRP A 74 -7.24 20.09 0.29
C TRP A 74 -8.02 18.84 -0.12
N SER A 75 -9.28 19.03 -0.53
CA SER A 75 -10.13 17.94 -0.98
C SER A 75 -9.56 17.25 -2.22
N ASN A 76 -9.04 18.03 -3.18
CA ASN A 76 -8.42 17.52 -4.39
C ASN A 76 -7.17 16.68 -4.09
N ILE A 77 -6.28 17.15 -3.20
CA ILE A 77 -5.06 16.41 -2.82
C ILE A 77 -5.42 15.06 -2.19
N VAL A 78 -6.41 15.05 -1.28
CA VAL A 78 -6.87 13.82 -0.63
C VAL A 78 -7.50 12.87 -1.65
N GLU A 79 -8.36 13.37 -2.55
CA GLU A 79 -9.02 12.55 -3.56
C GLU A 79 -8.04 11.91 -4.54
N VAL A 80 -7.04 12.67 -5.01
CA VAL A 80 -5.98 12.17 -5.89
C VAL A 80 -5.18 11.05 -5.21
N ASN A 81 -4.82 11.23 -3.94
CA ASN A 81 -4.10 10.21 -3.19
C ASN A 81 -4.94 8.94 -2.98
N VAL A 82 -6.21 9.07 -2.61
CA VAL A 82 -7.12 7.92 -2.45
C VAL A 82 -7.28 7.17 -3.78
N LYS A 83 -7.42 7.90 -4.89
CA LYS A 83 -7.53 7.31 -6.22
C LYS A 83 -6.26 6.52 -6.57
N ARG A 84 -5.08 7.12 -6.38
CA ARG A 84 -3.78 6.47 -6.64
C ARG A 84 -3.60 5.19 -5.83
N VAL A 85 -3.94 5.20 -4.54
CA VAL A 85 -3.85 4.02 -3.68
C VAL A 85 -4.79 2.91 -4.16
N ARG A 86 -6.01 3.25 -4.59
CA ARG A 86 -6.96 2.26 -5.13
C ARG A 86 -6.50 1.64 -6.45
N GLU A 87 -5.95 2.46 -7.34
CA GLU A 87 -5.38 1.98 -8.60
C GLU A 87 -4.21 1.03 -8.33
N LEU A 88 -3.36 1.37 -7.36
CA LEU A 88 -2.25 0.52 -6.92
C LEU A 88 -2.76 -0.79 -6.31
N GLU A 89 -3.72 -0.74 -5.39
CA GLU A 89 -4.32 -1.94 -4.80
C GLU A 89 -4.91 -2.85 -5.87
N GLN A 90 -5.63 -2.28 -6.84
CA GLN A 90 -6.30 -3.03 -7.90
C GLN A 90 -5.30 -3.69 -8.85
N ASP A 91 -4.25 -2.99 -9.27
CA ASP A 91 -3.21 -3.49 -10.16
C ASP A 91 -2.51 -4.71 -9.55
N TYR A 92 -1.98 -4.57 -8.34
CA TYR A 92 -1.26 -5.65 -7.67
C TYR A 92 -2.19 -6.80 -7.24
N SER A 93 -3.43 -6.49 -6.85
CA SER A 93 -4.45 -7.52 -6.59
C SER A 93 -4.72 -8.38 -7.81
N THR A 94 -4.80 -7.77 -9.00
CA THR A 94 -5.08 -8.48 -10.25
C THR A 94 -3.97 -9.48 -10.56
N ASP A 95 -2.71 -9.08 -10.42
CA ASP A 95 -1.56 -9.96 -10.59
C ASP A 95 -1.56 -11.09 -9.56
N CYS A 96 -1.80 -10.79 -8.28
CA CYS A 96 -1.85 -11.81 -7.23
C CYS A 96 -2.95 -12.85 -7.48
N LEU A 97 -4.12 -12.42 -7.94
CA LEU A 97 -5.23 -13.32 -8.29
C LEU A 97 -4.86 -14.21 -9.48
N ALA A 98 -4.23 -13.65 -10.53
CA ALA A 98 -3.77 -14.41 -11.69
C ALA A 98 -2.74 -15.49 -11.33
N HIS A 99 -1.93 -15.24 -10.29
CA HIS A 99 -0.93 -16.17 -9.76
C HIS A 99 -1.45 -17.07 -8.62
N ASN A 100 -2.76 -17.02 -8.33
CA ASN A 100 -3.42 -17.76 -7.24
C ASN A 100 -2.77 -17.58 -5.85
N LEU A 101 -2.24 -16.40 -5.58
CA LEU A 101 -1.57 -16.07 -4.32
C LEU A 101 -2.56 -15.77 -3.19
N THR A 102 -2.18 -16.14 -1.97
CA THR A 102 -2.79 -15.60 -0.75
C THR A 102 -2.13 -14.26 -0.45
N TYR A 103 -2.87 -13.17 -0.49
CA TYR A 103 -2.29 -11.84 -0.36
C TYR A 103 -3.16 -10.87 0.42
N GLN A 104 -2.57 -9.84 1.00
CA GLN A 104 -3.25 -8.64 1.51
C GLN A 104 -2.55 -7.38 0.99
N PHE A 105 -3.31 -6.31 0.84
CA PHE A 105 -2.78 -4.99 0.54
C PHE A 105 -2.94 -4.09 1.76
N LEU A 106 -1.84 -3.49 2.21
CA LEU A 106 -1.80 -2.58 3.35
C LEU A 106 -1.25 -1.23 2.91
N TYR A 107 -1.96 -0.18 3.28
CA TYR A 107 -1.58 1.21 3.04
C TYR A 107 -1.49 1.96 4.36
N GLU A 108 -0.37 2.64 4.60
CA GLU A 108 -0.15 3.42 5.82
C GLU A 108 0.57 4.74 5.50
N SER A 109 0.10 5.84 6.08
CA SER A 109 0.81 7.12 6.11
C SER A 109 1.77 7.12 7.31
N VAL A 110 3.07 7.33 7.05
CA VAL A 110 4.14 7.17 8.03
C VAL A 110 5.20 8.26 7.87
N ASN A 111 5.80 8.68 8.98
CA ASN A 111 6.86 9.70 8.96
C ASN A 111 8.22 9.14 8.52
N HIS A 112 8.43 7.83 8.68
CA HIS A 112 9.69 7.15 8.38
C HIS A 112 9.40 5.86 7.60
N ILE A 113 9.42 5.95 6.27
CA ILE A 113 9.07 4.83 5.36
C ILE A 113 9.93 3.60 5.64
N GLY A 114 11.26 3.76 5.70
CA GLY A 114 12.18 2.65 5.89
C GLY A 114 11.97 1.92 7.22
N GLU A 115 11.81 2.66 8.32
CA GLU A 115 11.51 2.08 9.64
C GLU A 115 10.19 1.29 9.62
N SER A 116 9.16 1.85 8.97
CA SER A 116 7.86 1.20 8.90
C SER A 116 7.90 -0.11 8.11
N ILE A 117 8.66 -0.16 7.01
CA ILE A 117 8.87 -1.40 6.24
C ILE A 117 9.52 -2.47 7.12
N ILE A 118 10.60 -2.13 7.85
CA ILE A 118 11.29 -3.07 8.75
C ILE A 118 10.33 -3.58 9.83
N LYS A 119 9.58 -2.67 10.46
CA LYS A 119 8.62 -3.01 11.51
C LYS A 119 7.51 -3.94 10.99
N LYS A 120 7.07 -3.75 9.75
CA LYS A 120 6.05 -4.61 9.13
C LYS A 120 6.61 -5.99 8.75
N ALA A 121 7.86 -6.05 8.31
CA ALA A 121 8.51 -7.29 7.90
C ALA A 121 8.84 -8.22 9.09
N ASN A 122 9.07 -7.66 10.28
CA ASN A 122 9.38 -8.41 11.50
C ASN A 122 8.16 -8.92 12.28
N LYS A 123 6.94 -8.73 11.76
CA LYS A 123 5.70 -9.27 12.35
C LYS A 123 5.44 -10.69 11.89
#